data_AF-A0A1G9ELZ5-F1
#
_entry.id   AF-A0A1G9ELZ5-F1
#
_cell.length_a   1.000
_cell.length_b   1.000
_cell.length_c   1.000
_cell.angle_alpha   90.00
_cell.angle_beta   90.00
_cell.angle_gamma   90.00
#
_symmetry.space_group_name_H-M   'P 1'
#
loop_
_entity.id
_entity.type
_entity.pdbx_description
1 polymer ?
#
loop_
_entity_poly.entity_id
_entity_poly.type
_entity_poly.pdbx_seq_one_letter_code
_entity_poly.pdbx_strand_id
1 'polypeptide(L)'
;MYILLFILVAGLLIKFTMTTFFNKDRLHFSFDERRYFSDEKAIAKIMRLQLVKIERIFLVIMIIVFLAGAAILFSGNIVLGVWLLISVIILQLIMNIITDFRLYTAVYDKANLVMTFIWLVLIAGLIVLTNSYLL
;
A
#
# COMPACT_ATOMS: atom_id res chain seq x y z
N MET A 1 -7.53 -3.76 22.91
CA MET A 1 -6.23 -4.05 22.29
C MET A 1 -6.20 -3.69 20.80
N TYR A 2 -7.16 -4.14 19.98
CA TYR A 2 -7.19 -3.88 18.53
C TYR A 2 -7.37 -2.42 18.10
N ILE A 3 -7.91 -1.55 18.96
CA ILE A 3 -8.09 -0.12 18.68
C ILE A 3 -6.77 0.59 18.34
N LEU A 4 -5.68 0.21 19.02
CA LEU A 4 -4.35 0.77 18.72
C LEU A 4 -3.87 0.42 17.31
N LEU A 5 -4.18 -0.78 16.81
CA LEU A 5 -3.86 -1.17 15.43
C LEU A 5 -4.63 -0.32 14.42
N PHE A 6 -5.92 -0.04 14.68
CA PHE A 6 -6.71 0.86 13.84
C PHE A 6 -6.15 2.28 13.83
N ILE A 7 -5.69 2.79 14.97
CA ILE A 7 -5.04 4.12 15.04
C ILE A 7 -3.74 4.14 14.24
N LEU A 8 -2.91 3.09 14.32
CA LEU A 8 -1.67 2.99 13.55
C LEU A 8 -1.94 2.97 12.05
N VAL A 9 -2.91 2.18 11.59
CA VAL A 9 -3.29 2.12 10.16
C VAL A 9 -3.91 3.43 9.71
N ALA A 10 -4.71 4.11 10.54
CA ALA A 10 -5.20 5.45 10.26
C ALA A 10 -4.06 6.45 10.06
N GLY A 11 -3.03 6.42 10.93
CA GLY A 11 -1.83 7.24 10.78
C GLY A 11 -1.10 6.98 9.45
N LEU A 12 -1.04 5.72 9.03
CA LEU A 12 -0.46 5.33 7.73
C LEU A 12 -1.28 5.86 6.55
N LEU A 13 -2.62 5.74 6.60
CA LEU A 13 -3.51 6.28 5.58
C LEU A 13 -3.47 7.80 5.49
N ILE A 14 -3.34 8.49 6.63
CA ILE A 14 -3.17 9.95 6.67
C ILE A 14 -1.86 10.34 5.98
N LYS A 15 -0.75 9.68 6.33
CA LYS A 15 0.55 9.93 5.70
C LYS A 15 0.50 9.66 4.20
N PHE A 16 -0.17 8.58 3.79
CA PHE A 16 -0.34 8.24 2.38
C PHE A 16 -1.18 9.31 1.66
N THR A 17 -2.29 9.76 2.26
CA THR A 17 -3.13 10.85 1.74
C THR A 17 -2.36 12.15 1.56
N MET A 18 -1.57 12.55 2.56
CA MET A 18 -0.74 13.75 2.50
C MET A 18 0.28 13.70 1.36
N THR A 19 0.85 12.52 1.11
CA THR A 19 1.84 12.31 0.04
C THR A 19 1.17 12.33 -1.33
N THR A 20 0.03 11.66 -1.49
CA THR A 20 -0.63 11.48 -2.81
C THR A 20 -1.39 12.72 -3.29
N PHE A 21 -1.90 13.56 -2.37
CA PHE A 21 -2.75 14.70 -2.72
C PHE A 21 -2.16 16.07 -2.43
N PHE A 22 -1.39 16.24 -1.35
CA PHE A 22 -1.00 17.57 -0.87
C PHE A 22 0.45 17.92 -1.15
N ASN A 23 1.32 16.92 -1.28
CA ASN A 23 2.73 17.17 -1.57
C ASN A 23 2.93 17.41 -3.08
N LYS A 24 3.32 18.64 -3.44
CA LYS A 24 3.61 19.01 -4.84
C LYS A 24 5.00 18.54 -5.28
N ASP A 25 5.89 18.31 -4.32
CA ASP A 25 7.27 17.84 -4.57
C ASP A 25 7.34 16.31 -4.59
N ARG A 26 6.54 15.64 -3.74
CA ARG A 26 6.41 14.17 -3.70
C ARG A 26 5.14 13.72 -4.41
N LEU A 27 5.33 13.06 -5.54
CA LEU A 27 4.25 12.57 -6.40
C LEU A 27 4.07 11.06 -6.31
N HIS A 28 4.76 10.37 -5.40
CA HIS A 28 4.67 8.93 -5.24
C HIS A 28 4.94 8.57 -3.77
N PHE A 29 4.04 7.80 -3.15
CA PHE A 29 4.28 7.16 -1.87
C PHE A 29 4.89 5.79 -2.12
N SER A 30 6.22 5.76 -2.11
CA SER A 30 7.00 4.54 -2.05
C SER A 30 7.75 4.50 -0.74
N PHE A 31 7.94 3.29 -0.20
CA PHE A 31 8.83 3.10 0.95
C PHE A 31 10.29 3.43 0.60
N ASP A 32 10.67 3.52 -0.68
CA ASP A 32 12.02 3.87 -1.13
C ASP A 32 12.02 4.85 -2.32
N GLU A 33 11.81 6.14 -2.02
CA GLU A 33 11.66 7.23 -3.00
C GLU A 33 12.91 7.49 -3.88
N ARG A 34 14.11 7.01 -3.51
CA ARG A 34 15.36 7.39 -4.20
C ARG A 34 15.54 6.76 -5.58
N ARG A 35 14.77 5.72 -5.91
CA ARG A 35 14.92 4.93 -7.15
C ARG A 35 14.23 5.55 -8.38
N TYR A 36 13.37 6.54 -8.18
CA TYR A 36 12.43 7.01 -9.22
C TYR A 36 12.88 8.27 -9.98
N PHE A 37 14.02 8.87 -9.63
CA PHE A 37 14.36 10.23 -10.06
C PHE A 37 15.58 10.33 -11.00
N SER A 38 16.22 9.23 -11.42
CA SER A 38 17.58 9.37 -11.94
C SER A 38 17.76 9.80 -13.41
N ASP A 39 17.04 9.39 -14.48
CA ASP A 39 17.56 9.82 -15.81
C ASP A 39 16.71 9.88 -17.11
N GLU A 40 15.38 9.70 -17.16
CA GLU A 40 14.64 9.83 -18.46
C GLU A 40 13.39 10.72 -18.41
N LYS A 41 13.54 11.99 -18.81
CA LYS A 41 12.57 13.08 -18.52
C LYS A 41 11.16 12.91 -19.10
N ALA A 42 10.95 12.16 -20.19
CA ALA A 42 9.64 12.00 -20.82
C ALA A 42 8.92 10.71 -20.39
N ILE A 43 9.61 9.57 -20.45
CA ILE A 43 9.07 8.26 -20.04
C ILE A 43 8.86 8.23 -18.53
N ALA A 44 9.81 8.73 -17.73
CA ALA A 44 9.65 8.82 -16.29
C ALA A 44 8.49 9.75 -15.90
N LYS A 45 8.21 10.80 -16.68
CA LYS A 45 7.09 11.72 -16.42
C LYS A 45 5.73 11.07 -16.70
N ILE A 46 5.58 10.33 -17.80
CA ILE A 46 4.34 9.60 -18.12
C ILE A 46 4.12 8.46 -17.11
N MET A 47 5.19 7.74 -16.76
CA MET A 47 5.14 6.68 -15.75
C MET A 47 4.78 7.23 -14.36
N ARG A 48 5.34 8.38 -13.96
CA ARG A 48 4.97 9.11 -12.74
C ARG A 48 3.48 9.47 -12.71
N LEU A 49 2.92 9.96 -13.83
CA LEU A 49 1.50 10.30 -13.94
C LEU A 49 0.58 9.07 -13.83
N GLN A 50 0.97 7.93 -14.39
CA GLN A 50 0.19 6.70 -14.27
C GLN A 50 0.27 6.09 -12.86
N LEU A 51 1.43 6.17 -12.20
CA LEU A 51 1.63 5.71 -10.82
C LEU A 51 0.73 6.47 -9.84
N VAL A 52 0.68 7.81 -9.94
CA VAL A 52 -0.21 8.66 -9.11
C VAL A 52 -1.68 8.24 -9.23
N LYS A 53 -2.14 7.90 -10.45
CA LYS A 53 -3.52 7.46 -10.66
C LYS A 53 -3.81 6.16 -9.93
N ILE A 54 -2.87 5.20 -9.98
CA ILE A 54 -2.98 3.91 -9.29
C ILE A 54 -3.03 4.13 -7.79
N GLU A 55 -2.13 4.95 -7.26
CA GLU A 55 -2.10 5.28 -5.83
C GLU A 55 -3.40 5.89 -5.32
N ARG A 56 -3.99 6.81 -6.08
CA ARG A 56 -5.28 7.41 -5.71
C ARG A 56 -6.40 6.37 -5.67
N ILE A 57 -6.44 5.46 -6.63
CA ILE A 57 -7.43 4.37 -6.66
C ILE A 57 -7.23 3.47 -5.43
N PHE A 58 -6.00 3.05 -5.17
CA PHE A 58 -5.68 2.22 -4.00
C PHE A 58 -5.98 2.91 -2.68
N LEU A 59 -5.67 4.20 -2.55
CA LEU A 59 -5.99 4.99 -1.37
C LEU A 59 -7.50 5.03 -1.10
N VAL A 60 -8.32 5.28 -2.13
CA VAL A 60 -9.78 5.27 -1.98
C VAL A 60 -10.28 3.90 -1.54
N ILE A 61 -9.80 2.82 -2.17
CA ILE A 61 -10.18 1.44 -1.79
C ILE A 61 -9.78 1.16 -0.34
N MET A 62 -8.54 1.50 0.05
CA MET A 62 -8.04 1.28 1.40
C MET A 62 -8.82 2.06 2.46
N ILE A 63 -9.22 3.30 2.18
CA ILE A 63 -10.08 4.09 3.08
C ILE A 63 -11.44 3.41 3.25
N ILE A 64 -12.06 2.96 2.16
CA ILE A 64 -13.36 2.27 2.21
C ILE A 64 -13.26 1.00 3.05
N VAL A 65 -12.25 0.18 2.80
CA VAL A 65 -12.01 -1.07 3.54
C VAL A 65 -11.71 -0.79 5.02
N PHE A 66 -10.94 0.25 5.32
CA PHE A 66 -10.64 0.67 6.69
C PHE A 66 -11.90 1.10 7.44
N LEU A 67 -12.75 1.93 6.84
CA LEU A 67 -13.99 2.38 7.45
C LEU A 67 -14.97 1.23 7.67
N ALA A 68 -15.09 0.33 6.70
CA ALA A 68 -15.89 -0.89 6.83
C ALA A 68 -15.36 -1.79 7.95
N GLY A 69 -14.04 -1.98 8.02
CA GLY A 69 -13.38 -2.75 9.08
C GLY A 69 -13.64 -2.16 10.46
N ALA A 70 -13.58 -0.84 10.59
CA ALA A 70 -13.84 -0.14 11.84
C ALA A 70 -15.31 -0.33 12.26
N ALA A 71 -16.26 -0.11 11.35
CA ALA A 71 -17.69 -0.29 11.62
C ALA A 71 -18.00 -1.72 12.09
N ILE A 72 -17.41 -2.73 11.46
CA ILE A 72 -17.62 -4.14 11.82
C ILE A 72 -16.94 -4.51 13.15
N LEU A 73 -15.77 -3.95 13.44
CA LEU A 73 -15.12 -4.13 14.73
C LEU A 73 -16.02 -3.60 15.87
N PHE A 74 -16.59 -2.40 15.69
CA PHE A 74 -17.47 -1.77 16.69
C PHE A 74 -18.86 -2.41 16.76
N SER A 75 -19.31 -3.14 15.73
CA SER A 75 -20.55 -3.93 15.78
C SER A 75 -20.41 -5.27 16.49
N GLY A 76 -19.20 -5.63 16.94
CA GLY A 76 -18.92 -6.80 17.77
C GLY A 76 -18.28 -7.98 17.04
N ASN A 77 -18.13 -7.93 15.71
CA ASN A 77 -17.41 -8.97 14.96
C ASN A 77 -15.91 -8.63 14.86
N ILE A 78 -15.18 -8.97 15.92
CA ILE A 78 -13.77 -8.63 16.08
C ILE A 78 -12.91 -9.30 15.00
N VAL A 79 -13.12 -10.59 14.73
CA VAL A 79 -12.31 -11.36 13.77
C VAL A 79 -12.39 -10.74 12.38
N LEU A 80 -13.61 -10.43 11.91
CA LEU A 80 -13.80 -9.86 10.58
C LEU A 80 -13.31 -8.40 10.50
N GLY A 81 -13.49 -7.62 11.57
CA GLY A 81 -12.94 -6.26 11.67
C GLY A 81 -11.42 -6.22 11.57
N VAL A 82 -10.72 -7.13 12.27
CA VAL A 82 -9.24 -7.25 12.19
C VAL A 82 -8.79 -7.74 10.82
N TRP A 83 -9.50 -8.68 10.20
CA TRP A 83 -9.21 -9.12 8.82
C TRP A 83 -9.33 -8.00 7.80
N LEU A 84 -10.35 -7.15 7.91
CA LEU A 84 -10.48 -5.98 7.05
C LEU A 84 -9.35 -4.98 7.29
N LEU A 85 -8.93 -4.78 8.54
CA LEU A 85 -7.77 -3.94 8.85
C LEU A 85 -6.49 -4.46 8.18
N ILE A 86 -6.25 -5.77 8.27
CA ILE A 86 -5.09 -6.43 7.65
C ILE A 86 -5.16 -6.37 6.13
N SER A 87 -6.37 -6.44 5.57
CA SER A 87 -6.59 -6.27 4.14
C SER A 87 -6.15 -4.88 3.64
N VAL A 88 -6.25 -3.82 4.46
CA VAL A 88 -5.67 -2.50 4.14
C VAL A 88 -4.15 -2.60 3.96
N ILE A 89 -3.46 -3.31 4.85
CA ILE A 89 -2.01 -3.52 4.76
C ILE A 89 -1.68 -4.35 3.50
N ILE A 90 -2.44 -5.41 3.22
CA ILE A 90 -2.24 -6.22 2.01
C ILE A 90 -2.45 -5.38 0.75
N LEU A 91 -3.48 -4.53 0.70
CA LEU A 91 -3.72 -3.61 -0.43
C LEU A 91 -2.54 -2.66 -0.65
N GLN A 92 -1.95 -2.14 0.42
CA GLN A 92 -0.73 -1.33 0.34
C GLN A 92 0.44 -2.12 -0.28
N LEU A 93 0.63 -3.39 0.12
CA LEU A 93 1.69 -4.25 -0.44
C LEU A 93 1.42 -4.60 -1.91
N ILE A 94 0.17 -4.86 -2.28
CA ILE A 94 -0.24 -5.10 -3.67
C ILE A 94 0.05 -3.87 -4.54
N MET A 95 -0.24 -2.66 -4.03
CA MET A 95 0.10 -1.43 -4.73
C MET A 95 1.61 -1.31 -4.97
N ASN A 96 2.44 -1.65 -3.98
CA ASN A 96 3.89 -1.67 -4.15
C ASN A 96 4.33 -2.68 -5.24
N ILE A 97 3.73 -3.88 -5.26
CA ILE A 97 3.97 -4.89 -6.32
C ILE A 97 3.64 -4.34 -7.71
N ILE A 98 2.46 -3.73 -7.87
CA ILE A 98 2.04 -3.18 -9.16
C ILE A 98 2.99 -2.07 -9.62
N THR A 99 3.40 -1.22 -8.69
CA THR A 99 4.37 -0.15 -8.94
C THR A 99 5.72 -0.73 -9.37
N ASP A 100 6.29 -1.65 -8.59
CA ASP A 100 7.62 -2.21 -8.85
C ASP A 100 7.64 -3.04 -10.13
N PHE A 101 6.57 -3.78 -10.43
CA PHE A 101 6.43 -4.50 -11.68
C PHE A 101 6.39 -3.54 -12.89
N ARG A 102 5.65 -2.43 -12.79
CA ARG A 102 5.61 -1.41 -13.84
C ARG A 102 6.98 -0.75 -14.06
N LEU A 103 7.70 -0.44 -12.98
CA LEU A 103 9.07 0.06 -13.07
C LEU A 103 10.01 -0.94 -13.72
N TYR A 104 9.90 -2.22 -13.35
CA TYR A 104 10.67 -3.27 -14.00
C TYR A 104 10.37 -3.32 -15.51
N THR A 105 9.10 -3.26 -15.93
CA THR A 105 8.79 -3.26 -17.37
C THR A 105 9.29 -2.03 -18.12
N ALA A 106 9.47 -0.90 -17.42
CA ALA A 106 9.92 0.36 -18.04
C ALA A 106 11.45 0.52 -18.06
N VAL A 107 12.14 0.09 -16.99
CA VAL A 107 13.59 0.32 -16.77
C VAL A 107 14.40 -0.98 -16.83
N TYR A 108 13.73 -2.15 -16.85
CA TYR A 108 14.33 -3.49 -16.82
C TYR A 108 15.28 -3.74 -15.63
N ASP A 109 15.14 -2.95 -14.56
CA ASP A 109 15.96 -3.09 -13.37
C ASP A 109 15.52 -4.30 -12.52
N LYS A 110 16.40 -5.30 -12.44
CA LYS A 110 16.21 -6.54 -11.69
C LYS A 110 15.94 -6.31 -10.20
N ALA A 111 16.40 -5.19 -9.63
CA ALA A 111 16.12 -4.84 -8.24
C ALA A 111 14.61 -4.70 -7.95
N ASN A 112 13.83 -4.19 -8.91
CA ASN A 112 12.38 -4.03 -8.76
C ASN A 112 11.65 -5.39 -8.78
N LEU A 113 12.19 -6.36 -9.53
CA LEU A 113 11.66 -7.73 -9.55
C LEU A 113 11.92 -8.45 -8.22
N VAL A 114 13.10 -8.24 -7.61
CA VAL A 114 13.42 -8.74 -6.26
C VAL A 114 12.49 -8.13 -5.21
N MET A 115 12.25 -6.81 -5.26
CA MET A 115 11.31 -6.15 -4.34
C MET A 115 9.89 -6.69 -4.47
N THR A 116 9.42 -6.93 -5.69
CA THR A 116 8.12 -7.56 -5.96
C THR A 116 7.98 -8.91 -5.25
N PHE A 117 9.03 -9.75 -5.31
CA PHE A 117 9.05 -11.02 -4.61
C PHE A 117 9.00 -10.85 -3.08
N ILE A 118 9.75 -9.89 -2.52
CA ILE A 118 9.74 -9.59 -1.09
C ILE A 118 8.32 -9.19 -0.63
N TRP A 119 7.63 -8.35 -1.40
CA TRP A 119 6.25 -7.97 -1.08
C TRP A 119 5.30 -9.15 -1.08
N LEU A 120 5.43 -10.10 -2.02
CA LEU A 120 4.64 -11.33 -2.03
C LEU A 120 4.89 -12.20 -0.79
N VAL A 121 6.16 -12.34 -0.39
CA VAL A 121 6.53 -13.08 0.83
C VAL A 121 5.94 -12.42 2.07
N LEU A 122 5.96 -11.08 2.15
CA LEU A 122 5.35 -10.33 3.25
C LEU A 122 3.83 -10.52 3.31
N ILE A 123 3.13 -10.54 2.17
CA ILE A 123 1.69 -10.82 2.11
C ILE A 123 1.42 -12.23 2.64
N ALA A 124 2.15 -13.24 2.17
CA ALA A 124 1.99 -14.62 2.62
C ALA A 124 2.24 -14.75 4.14
N GLY A 125 3.31 -14.13 4.64
CA GLY A 125 3.62 -14.08 6.07
C GLY A 125 2.52 -13.43 6.90
N LEU A 126 1.98 -12.29 6.43
CA LEU A 126 0.86 -11.61 7.08
C LEU A 126 -0.36 -12.52 7.17
N ILE A 127 -0.73 -13.20 6.08
CA ILE A 127 -1.88 -14.12 6.06
C ILE A 127 -1.69 -15.27 7.04
N VAL A 128 -0.52 -15.92 7.03
CA VAL A 128 -0.24 -17.06 7.91
C VAL A 128 -0.26 -16.65 9.38
N LEU A 129 0.42 -15.54 9.72
CA LEU A 129 0.46 -15.04 11.10
C LEU A 129 -0.94 -14.66 11.58
N THR A 130 -1.69 -13.94 10.75
CA THR A 130 -3.06 -13.50 11.08
C THR A 130 -3.97 -14.68 11.39
N ASN A 131 -3.96 -15.71 10.55
CA ASN A 131 -4.73 -16.93 10.81
C ASN A 131 -4.29 -17.63 12.09
N SER A 132 -2.99 -17.66 12.38
CA SER A 132 -2.45 -18.32 13.58
C SER A 132 -2.79 -17.61 14.90
N TYR A 133 -3.07 -16.30 14.85
CA TYR A 133 -3.38 -15.50 16.05
C TYR A 133 -4.87 -15.15 16.20
N LEU A 134 -5.69 -15.31 15.16
CA LEU A 134 -7.13 -15.01 15.19
C LEU A 134 -8.04 -16.25 15.26
N LEU A 135 -7.52 -17.45 14.93
CA LEU A 135 -8.18 -18.74 15.15
C LEU A 135 -7.75 -19.35 16.49
#